data_AF-A0A246EC66-F1
#
_entry.id   AF-A0A246EC66-F1
#
_cell.length_a   1.000
_cell.length_b   1.000
_cell.length_c   1.000
_cell.angle_alpha   90.00
_cell.angle_beta   90.00
_cell.angle_gamma   90.00
#
_symmetry.space_group_name_H-M   'P 1'
#
loop_
_entity.id
_entity.type
_entity.pdbx_description
1 polymer ?
#
loop_
_entity_poly.entity_id
_entity_poly.type
_entity_poly.pdbx_seq_one_letter_code
_entity_poly.pdbx_strand_id
1 'polypeptide(L)'
;MSTDENETPRALSRRTVLLGSVAAGSLVLASAAPARALTYTVKTPAEHAALPIVWGYPFASRATRGSGVDGYPGQTYSGHIGADYYVNPRIGTTILAVADGTVTAVGDDGDVSRGVFVVVQHAAGVRSEYLHMQRGSPLVSVGQRVFRWTPLGRTGNTGDVRPRTEANAHLHLAIFSGPHRTGTVWNPAWLIEGAPLPPSSALEATPVYRFWSNRYQGHFYTADLEERDLVAARWPQIWSYEGIAYRAFATSAPGTVPVFRFWSALYNGHFYTADATERDNVIARWAGIWAYEGVAFNVYPTDSPVPNTVTVARFWSPSARHHFYTASAEERDRVITRWPDVWQYEGPSFRVPATGIET
;
A
#
# COMPACT_ATOMS: atom_id res chain seq x y z
N MET A 1 -30.65 77.50 -69.26
CA MET A 1 -32.13 77.49 -69.29
C MET A 1 -32.55 76.69 -68.06
N SER A 2 -32.39 77.30 -66.87
CA SER A 2 -33.46 77.85 -66.00
C SER A 2 -34.33 76.73 -65.43
N THR A 3 -34.49 76.51 -64.12
CA THR A 3 -34.38 77.34 -62.90
C THR A 3 -34.32 76.38 -61.70
N ASP A 4 -33.44 76.64 -60.72
CA ASP A 4 -33.71 77.19 -59.37
C ASP A 4 -34.66 76.43 -58.43
N GLU A 5 -34.14 76.35 -57.20
CA GLU A 5 -34.66 76.14 -55.86
C GLU A 5 -36.17 76.43 -55.63
N ASN A 6 -36.82 75.69 -54.72
CA ASN A 6 -36.98 76.10 -53.31
C ASN A 6 -38.22 75.43 -52.65
N GLU A 7 -38.11 75.26 -51.32
CA GLU A 7 -39.17 75.24 -50.30
C GLU A 7 -40.21 74.10 -50.16
N THR A 8 -40.36 73.69 -48.89
CA THR A 8 -41.44 72.87 -48.32
C THR A 8 -42.53 73.77 -47.72
N PRO A 9 -43.80 73.31 -47.56
CA PRO A 9 -44.23 72.90 -46.21
C PRO A 9 -45.32 71.80 -46.10
N ARG A 10 -45.40 71.29 -44.86
CA ARG A 10 -46.31 70.34 -44.19
C ARG A 10 -47.76 70.18 -44.69
N ALA A 11 -48.25 68.93 -44.70
CA ALA A 11 -49.58 68.56 -44.19
C ALA A 11 -49.62 67.10 -43.67
N LEU A 12 -50.39 66.88 -42.61
CA LEU A 12 -50.45 65.70 -41.74
C LEU A 12 -51.43 64.61 -42.21
N SER A 13 -51.13 63.39 -41.72
CA SER A 13 -52.07 62.33 -41.30
C SER A 13 -52.57 61.33 -42.36
N ARG A 14 -52.01 60.12 -42.29
CA ARG A 14 -52.79 58.94 -41.87
C ARG A 14 -51.85 57.86 -41.33
N ARG A 15 -52.13 57.46 -40.09
CA ARG A 15 -51.50 56.32 -39.40
C ARG A 15 -51.78 55.03 -40.18
N THR A 16 -50.72 54.33 -40.59
CA THR A 16 -50.76 52.89 -40.81
C THR A 16 -49.63 52.28 -40.00
N VAL A 17 -50.01 51.53 -38.97
CA VAL A 17 -49.11 50.74 -38.13
C VAL A 17 -48.61 49.57 -38.98
N LEU A 18 -47.32 49.58 -39.35
CA LEU A 18 -46.64 48.37 -39.80
C LEU A 18 -46.08 47.66 -38.56
N LEU A 19 -46.70 46.55 -38.18
CA LEU A 19 -46.09 45.58 -37.27
C LEU A 19 -44.88 44.96 -37.98
N GLY A 20 -43.68 45.49 -37.72
CA GLY A 20 -42.43 44.80 -37.98
C GLY A 20 -42.13 43.84 -36.83
N SER A 21 -42.32 42.55 -37.08
CA SER A 21 -42.07 41.47 -36.14
C SER A 21 -40.58 41.42 -35.76
N VAL A 22 -40.28 41.74 -34.51
CA VAL A 22 -39.01 41.34 -33.89
C VAL A 22 -39.11 39.84 -33.63
N ALA A 23 -38.41 39.04 -34.42
CA ALA A 23 -38.19 37.63 -34.12
C ALA A 23 -37.29 37.54 -32.88
N ALA A 24 -37.90 37.55 -31.70
CA ALA A 24 -37.23 37.19 -30.47
C ALA A 24 -36.84 35.70 -30.59
N GLY A 25 -35.54 35.45 -30.67
CA GLY A 25 -34.99 34.10 -30.67
C GLY A 25 -35.40 33.39 -29.39
N SER A 26 -36.24 32.37 -29.51
CA SER A 26 -36.45 31.41 -28.44
C SER A 26 -35.17 30.58 -28.30
N LEU A 27 -34.27 31.05 -27.44
CA LEU A 27 -33.23 30.20 -26.89
C LEU A 27 -33.95 29.10 -26.10
N VAL A 28 -34.04 27.90 -26.68
CA VAL A 28 -34.44 26.71 -25.93
C VAL A 28 -33.31 26.46 -24.94
N LEU A 29 -33.46 26.98 -23.72
CA LEU A 29 -32.72 26.52 -22.57
C LEU A 29 -33.08 25.04 -22.43
N ALA A 30 -32.19 24.16 -22.89
CA ALA A 30 -32.26 22.75 -22.56
C ALA A 30 -32.37 22.68 -21.03
N SER A 31 -33.50 22.19 -20.54
CA SER A 31 -33.65 21.92 -19.11
C SER A 31 -32.54 20.92 -18.76
N ALA A 32 -31.58 21.37 -17.95
CA ALA A 32 -30.62 20.47 -17.36
C ALA A 32 -31.44 19.37 -16.65
N ALA A 33 -31.22 18.11 -17.01
CA ALA A 33 -31.79 17.00 -16.28
C ALA A 33 -31.52 17.25 -14.78
N PRO A 34 -32.52 17.06 -13.89
CA PRO A 34 -32.32 17.37 -12.47
C PRO A 34 -31.11 16.59 -11.98
N ALA A 35 -30.13 17.31 -11.43
CA ALA A 35 -28.96 16.69 -10.83
C ALA A 35 -29.46 15.69 -9.79
N ARG A 36 -29.14 14.40 -9.99
CA ARG A 36 -29.45 13.36 -9.00
C ARG A 36 -28.84 13.79 -7.68
N ALA A 37 -29.64 13.85 -6.62
CA ALA A 37 -29.12 14.12 -5.28
C ALA A 37 -28.18 12.99 -4.85
N LEU A 38 -26.97 13.35 -4.44
CA LEU A 38 -26.04 12.41 -3.83
C LEU A 38 -26.59 11.96 -2.49
N THR A 39 -26.41 10.67 -2.15
CA THR A 39 -26.80 10.14 -0.84
C THR A 39 -25.77 10.41 0.24
N TYR A 40 -24.61 10.96 -0.14
CA TYR A 40 -23.45 11.23 0.70
C TYR A 40 -23.00 12.69 0.57
N THR A 41 -22.21 13.13 1.54
CA THR A 41 -21.61 14.46 1.53
C THR A 41 -20.26 14.44 0.81
N VAL A 42 -20.03 15.44 -0.05
CA VAL A 42 -18.71 15.75 -0.63
C VAL A 42 -18.12 16.98 0.05
N LYS A 43 -16.80 17.14 -0.04
CA LYS A 43 -16.03 18.12 0.73
C LYS A 43 -15.20 19.01 -0.19
N THR A 44 -14.92 20.22 0.24
CA THR A 44 -14.10 21.18 -0.52
C THR A 44 -12.61 20.81 -0.46
N PRO A 45 -11.75 21.31 -1.38
CA PRO A 45 -10.31 21.12 -1.28
C PRO A 45 -9.71 21.59 0.06
N ALA A 46 -10.23 22.68 0.63
CA ALA A 46 -9.79 23.19 1.93
C ALA A 46 -10.12 22.21 3.07
N GLU A 47 -11.29 21.60 3.07
CA GLU A 47 -11.66 20.58 4.05
C GLU A 47 -10.81 19.30 3.90
N HIS A 48 -10.39 18.93 2.68
CA HIS A 48 -9.46 17.81 2.47
C HIS A 48 -8.08 18.12 3.07
N ALA A 49 -7.55 19.32 2.81
CA ALA A 49 -6.27 19.76 3.33
C ALA A 49 -6.25 19.90 4.87
N ALA A 50 -7.42 20.11 5.49
CA ALA A 50 -7.55 20.21 6.94
C ALA A 50 -7.57 18.85 7.67
N LEU A 51 -7.59 17.72 6.96
CA LEU A 51 -7.53 16.41 7.61
C LEU A 51 -6.17 16.23 8.33
N PRO A 52 -6.15 15.84 9.62
CA PRO A 52 -4.90 15.64 10.38
C PRO A 52 -4.27 14.27 10.06
N ILE A 53 -4.10 13.98 8.78
CA ILE A 53 -3.59 12.72 8.26
C ILE A 53 -2.46 13.02 7.29
N VAL A 54 -1.32 12.39 7.52
CA VAL A 54 -0.18 12.48 6.60
C VAL A 54 -0.36 11.42 5.52
N TRP A 55 -0.66 11.86 4.30
CA TRP A 55 -0.91 10.98 3.17
C TRP A 55 0.38 10.52 2.48
N GLY A 56 0.29 9.40 1.78
CA GLY A 56 1.30 8.83 0.90
C GLY A 56 0.64 8.18 -0.31
N TYR A 57 1.41 8.03 -1.39
CA TYR A 57 0.90 7.37 -2.59
C TYR A 57 0.81 5.84 -2.39
N PRO A 58 -0.25 5.17 -2.89
CA PRO A 58 -0.48 3.74 -2.64
C PRO A 58 0.38 2.80 -3.50
N PHE A 59 1.33 3.32 -4.27
CA PHE A 59 2.21 2.56 -5.17
C PHE A 59 3.63 3.11 -5.16
N ALA A 60 4.60 2.28 -5.58
CA ALA A 60 6.00 2.69 -5.75
C ALA A 60 6.23 3.66 -6.92
N SER A 61 5.30 3.70 -7.89
CA SER A 61 5.32 4.60 -9.03
C SER A 61 3.92 5.16 -9.29
N ARG A 62 3.83 6.30 -9.97
CA ARG A 62 2.53 6.93 -10.28
C ARG A 62 1.72 6.04 -11.22
N ALA A 63 0.48 5.77 -10.82
CA ALA A 63 -0.52 5.08 -11.62
C ALA A 63 -1.37 6.10 -12.42
N THR A 64 -2.02 5.63 -13.47
CA THR A 64 -2.99 6.43 -14.21
C THR A 64 -4.33 6.38 -13.48
N ARG A 65 -4.91 7.52 -13.12
CA ARG A 65 -6.31 7.57 -12.65
C ARG A 65 -7.25 7.38 -13.84
N GLY A 66 -8.15 6.40 -13.76
CA GLY A 66 -9.26 6.24 -14.70
C GLY A 66 -10.48 7.04 -14.26
N SER A 67 -11.32 6.44 -13.41
CA SER A 67 -12.51 7.09 -12.86
C SER A 67 -12.21 7.76 -11.51
N GLY A 68 -12.75 8.95 -11.28
CA GLY A 68 -12.77 9.64 -9.99
C GLY A 68 -14.09 9.43 -9.24
N VAL A 69 -14.33 10.23 -8.20
CA VAL A 69 -15.53 10.12 -7.35
C VAL A 69 -16.68 10.94 -7.94
N ASP A 70 -17.89 10.38 -7.98
CA ASP A 70 -19.12 11.08 -8.36
C ASP A 70 -19.41 12.24 -7.38
N GLY A 71 -19.76 13.40 -7.92
CA GLY A 71 -19.87 14.65 -7.15
C GLY A 71 -18.59 15.48 -7.05
N TYR A 72 -17.43 14.97 -7.51
CA TYR A 72 -16.19 15.74 -7.63
C TYR A 72 -15.82 16.05 -9.09
N PRO A 73 -14.98 17.06 -9.36
CA PRO A 73 -14.50 17.32 -10.71
C PRO A 73 -13.68 16.16 -11.28
N GLY A 74 -13.91 15.82 -12.55
CA GLY A 74 -13.15 14.79 -13.28
C GLY A 74 -14.05 13.78 -14.00
N GLN A 75 -13.43 12.85 -14.74
CA GLN A 75 -14.16 11.74 -15.35
C GLN A 75 -14.60 10.73 -14.29
N THR A 76 -15.88 10.36 -14.32
CA THR A 76 -16.49 9.35 -13.42
C THR A 76 -17.84 8.90 -13.98
N TYR A 77 -18.51 7.98 -13.29
CA TYR A 77 -19.86 7.52 -13.57
C TYR A 77 -20.74 7.61 -12.32
N SER A 78 -22.07 7.62 -12.51
CA SER A 78 -23.01 7.85 -11.42
C SER A 78 -22.88 6.82 -10.30
N GLY A 79 -22.71 7.30 -9.07
CA GLY A 79 -22.62 6.48 -7.87
C GLY A 79 -21.24 5.88 -7.58
N HIS A 80 -20.20 6.26 -8.35
CA HIS A 80 -18.83 5.84 -8.09
C HIS A 80 -18.25 6.58 -6.87
N ILE A 81 -17.96 5.86 -5.79
CA ILE A 81 -17.60 6.44 -4.48
C ILE A 81 -16.14 6.17 -4.07
N GLY A 82 -15.27 6.10 -5.07
CA GLY A 82 -13.82 5.97 -4.94
C GLY A 82 -13.13 6.43 -6.22
N ALA A 83 -11.84 6.21 -6.31
CA ALA A 83 -11.06 6.47 -7.52
C ALA A 83 -10.34 5.20 -7.97
N ASP A 84 -10.32 4.98 -9.29
CA ASP A 84 -9.73 3.80 -9.91
C ASP A 84 -8.32 4.12 -10.43
N TYR A 85 -7.33 3.38 -9.93
CA TYR A 85 -5.93 3.56 -10.26
C TYR A 85 -5.36 2.37 -11.02
N TYR A 86 -4.88 2.66 -12.22
CA TYR A 86 -4.38 1.71 -13.19
C TYR A 86 -2.84 1.74 -13.22
N VAL A 87 -2.22 0.72 -12.64
CA VAL A 87 -0.76 0.56 -12.54
C VAL A 87 -0.25 -0.50 -13.54
N ASN A 88 1.07 -0.58 -13.71
CA ASN A 88 1.75 -1.59 -14.52
C ASN A 88 2.80 -2.33 -13.66
N PRO A 89 2.76 -3.66 -13.53
CA PRO A 89 1.76 -4.58 -14.07
C PRO A 89 0.35 -4.36 -13.48
N ARG A 90 -0.68 -4.66 -14.26
CA ARG A 90 -2.08 -4.42 -13.89
C ARG A 90 -2.54 -5.33 -12.73
N ILE A 91 -2.13 -6.59 -12.77
CA ILE A 91 -2.35 -7.58 -11.70
C ILE A 91 -1.03 -7.78 -10.95
N GLY A 92 -1.10 -7.99 -9.63
CA GLY A 92 0.04 -8.39 -8.83
C GLY A 92 0.89 -7.23 -8.32
N THR A 93 0.59 -5.97 -8.67
CA THR A 93 1.33 -4.82 -8.14
C THR A 93 0.96 -4.60 -6.68
N THR A 94 1.98 -4.44 -5.83
CA THR A 94 1.78 -4.18 -4.39
C THR A 94 1.01 -2.89 -4.16
N ILE A 95 -0.06 -2.99 -3.38
CA ILE A 95 -0.85 -1.87 -2.87
C ILE A 95 -0.32 -1.51 -1.48
N LEU A 96 -0.06 -0.22 -1.27
CA LEU A 96 0.49 0.32 -0.04
C LEU A 96 -0.55 1.14 0.72
N ALA A 97 -0.51 1.11 2.05
CA ALA A 97 -1.37 1.94 2.89
C ALA A 97 -1.11 3.43 2.62
N VAL A 98 -2.17 4.21 2.34
CA VAL A 98 -2.03 5.64 2.05
C VAL A 98 -1.75 6.50 3.27
N ALA A 99 -1.95 5.97 4.48
CA ALA A 99 -1.69 6.63 5.75
C ALA A 99 -1.59 5.63 6.90
N ASP A 100 -1.05 6.06 8.03
CA ASP A 100 -1.02 5.32 9.29
C ASP A 100 -2.43 4.97 9.77
N GLY A 101 -2.60 3.78 10.33
CA GLY A 101 -3.90 3.37 10.85
C GLY A 101 -3.93 1.96 11.43
N THR A 102 -5.13 1.45 11.60
CA THR A 102 -5.40 0.08 12.06
C THR A 102 -6.30 -0.61 11.05
N VAL A 103 -5.95 -1.83 10.67
CA VAL A 103 -6.78 -2.65 9.77
C VAL A 103 -8.06 -3.04 10.51
N THR A 104 -9.22 -2.68 9.96
CA THR A 104 -10.53 -2.98 10.57
C THR A 104 -11.30 -4.03 9.81
N ALA A 105 -10.94 -4.31 8.55
CA ALA A 105 -11.53 -5.41 7.79
C ALA A 105 -10.57 -5.92 6.72
N VAL A 106 -10.58 -7.23 6.51
CA VAL A 106 -9.98 -7.93 5.38
C VAL A 106 -10.98 -8.98 4.94
N GLY A 107 -11.26 -9.12 3.66
CA GLY A 107 -12.23 -10.09 3.19
C GLY A 107 -12.26 -10.27 1.68
N ASP A 108 -13.12 -11.17 1.22
CA ASP A 108 -13.41 -11.46 -0.18
C ASP A 108 -14.93 -11.54 -0.36
N ASP A 109 -15.52 -10.49 -0.96
CA ASP A 109 -16.94 -10.47 -1.32
C ASP A 109 -17.22 -11.26 -2.62
N GLY A 110 -16.23 -11.96 -3.15
CA GLY A 110 -16.34 -12.77 -4.37
C GLY A 110 -16.24 -11.92 -5.64
N ASP A 111 -17.06 -12.25 -6.62
CA ASP A 111 -17.04 -11.61 -7.94
C ASP A 111 -18.07 -10.49 -8.09
N VAL A 112 -18.39 -9.88 -6.95
CA VAL A 112 -19.36 -8.79 -6.79
C VAL A 112 -18.81 -7.76 -5.80
N SER A 113 -19.39 -6.55 -5.82
CA SER A 113 -19.08 -5.49 -4.89
C SER A 113 -17.57 -5.22 -4.79
N ARG A 114 -16.98 -5.38 -3.60
CA ARG A 114 -15.60 -5.04 -3.27
C ARG A 114 -14.56 -6.02 -3.81
N GLY A 115 -14.97 -7.25 -4.08
CA GLY A 115 -14.02 -8.34 -4.31
C GLY A 115 -13.16 -8.60 -3.07
N VAL A 116 -11.88 -8.87 -3.28
CA VAL A 116 -10.90 -8.96 -2.19
C VAL A 116 -10.52 -7.55 -1.76
N PHE A 117 -10.62 -7.26 -0.48
CA PHE A 117 -10.42 -5.92 0.04
C PHE A 117 -9.66 -5.88 1.37
N VAL A 118 -9.10 -4.71 1.65
CA VAL A 118 -8.59 -4.30 2.97
C VAL A 118 -9.23 -2.96 3.34
N VAL A 119 -9.55 -2.77 4.62
CA VAL A 119 -10.03 -1.49 5.18
C VAL A 119 -9.11 -1.05 6.31
N VAL A 120 -8.64 0.19 6.26
CA VAL A 120 -7.78 0.79 7.28
C VAL A 120 -8.48 1.99 7.89
N GLN A 121 -8.65 1.98 9.20
CA GLN A 121 -9.13 3.11 10.00
C GLN A 121 -7.96 4.03 10.34
N HIS A 122 -8.12 5.32 10.09
CA HIS A 122 -7.15 6.38 10.38
C HIS A 122 -7.66 7.31 11.48
N ALA A 123 -6.88 8.34 11.79
CA ALA A 123 -7.29 9.45 12.64
C ALA A 123 -8.55 10.17 12.11
N ALA A 124 -9.16 11.01 12.96
CA ALA A 124 -10.32 11.84 12.62
C ALA A 124 -11.55 11.07 12.08
N GLY A 125 -11.69 9.78 12.42
CA GLY A 125 -12.81 8.95 11.97
C GLY A 125 -12.81 8.70 10.45
N VAL A 126 -11.67 8.91 9.78
CA VAL A 126 -11.48 8.64 8.36
C VAL A 126 -11.06 7.18 8.17
N ARG A 127 -11.59 6.48 7.18
CA ARG A 127 -11.09 5.16 6.75
C ARG A 127 -10.76 5.16 5.27
N SER A 128 -9.80 4.34 4.87
CA SER A 128 -9.54 3.99 3.47
C SER A 128 -9.94 2.54 3.20
N GLU A 129 -10.51 2.30 2.03
CA GLU A 129 -10.91 0.98 1.54
C GLU A 129 -10.17 0.71 0.22
N TYR A 130 -9.50 -0.44 0.15
CA TYR A 130 -8.66 -0.87 -0.97
C TYR A 130 -9.28 -2.13 -1.55
N LEU A 131 -9.81 -2.05 -2.77
CA LEU A 131 -10.69 -3.07 -3.36
C LEU A 131 -10.04 -3.77 -4.56
N HIS A 132 -10.74 -4.79 -5.06
CA HIS A 132 -10.42 -5.54 -6.27
C HIS A 132 -9.06 -6.24 -6.23
N MET A 133 -8.54 -6.55 -5.03
CA MET A 133 -7.25 -7.21 -4.89
C MET A 133 -7.25 -8.63 -5.48
N GLN A 134 -6.08 -9.20 -5.69
CA GLN A 134 -5.94 -10.62 -6.03
C GLN A 134 -6.30 -11.51 -4.84
N ARG A 135 -6.99 -12.65 -5.08
CA ARG A 135 -7.27 -13.65 -4.04
C ARG A 135 -5.99 -14.17 -3.41
N GLY A 136 -5.98 -14.29 -2.08
CA GLY A 136 -4.80 -14.71 -1.30
C GLY A 136 -3.69 -13.66 -1.24
N SER A 137 -3.87 -12.47 -1.80
CA SER A 137 -2.86 -11.41 -1.75
C SER A 137 -2.85 -10.53 -0.49
N PRO A 138 -3.91 -10.39 0.33
CA PRO A 138 -3.82 -9.59 1.55
C PRO A 138 -2.66 -10.03 2.45
N LEU A 139 -1.85 -9.07 2.88
CA LEU A 139 -0.64 -9.28 3.69
C LEU A 139 -0.83 -8.89 5.16
N VAL A 140 -2.05 -8.47 5.51
CA VAL A 140 -2.38 -7.91 6.82
C VAL A 140 -3.61 -8.59 7.40
N SER A 141 -3.76 -8.47 8.73
CA SER A 141 -4.89 -9.03 9.49
C SER A 141 -5.66 -7.94 10.22
N VAL A 142 -6.95 -8.19 10.50
CA VAL A 142 -7.77 -7.28 11.33
C VAL A 142 -7.12 -7.07 12.70
N GLY A 143 -7.07 -5.81 13.15
CA GLY A 143 -6.40 -5.37 14.38
C GLY A 143 -4.95 -4.96 14.19
N GLN A 144 -4.31 -5.30 13.06
CA GLN A 144 -2.93 -4.91 12.78
C GLN A 144 -2.79 -3.40 12.65
N ARG A 145 -1.83 -2.81 13.36
CA ARG A 145 -1.38 -1.44 13.10
C ARG A 145 -0.56 -1.42 11.82
N VAL A 146 -0.88 -0.49 10.93
CA VAL A 146 -0.16 -0.25 9.69
C VAL A 146 0.34 1.19 9.69
N PHE A 147 1.50 1.39 9.09
CA PHE A 147 2.05 2.71 8.84
C PHE A 147 1.82 3.07 7.38
N ARG A 148 1.89 4.36 7.07
CA ARG A 148 1.94 4.84 5.69
C ARG A 148 3.01 4.04 4.94
N TRP A 149 2.60 3.49 3.81
CA TRP A 149 3.37 2.59 2.95
C TRP A 149 3.54 1.14 3.42
N THR A 150 2.88 0.71 4.48
CA THR A 150 2.78 -0.73 4.78
C THR A 150 2.10 -1.46 3.61
N PRO A 151 2.69 -2.57 3.10
CA PRO A 151 2.06 -3.39 2.08
C PRO A 151 0.75 -4.01 2.58
N LEU A 152 -0.34 -3.85 1.81
CA LEU A 152 -1.67 -4.35 2.19
C LEU A 152 -2.08 -5.58 1.40
N GLY A 153 -1.71 -5.64 0.12
CA GLY A 153 -2.03 -6.73 -0.79
C GLY A 153 -1.58 -6.42 -2.20
N ARG A 154 -2.15 -7.10 -3.21
CA ARG A 154 -1.77 -6.90 -4.61
C ARG A 154 -2.98 -6.59 -5.48
N THR A 155 -2.80 -5.73 -6.49
CA THR A 155 -3.85 -5.39 -7.46
C THR A 155 -4.39 -6.64 -8.15
N GLY A 156 -5.68 -6.63 -8.46
CA GLY A 156 -6.36 -7.73 -9.13
C GLY A 156 -7.60 -7.23 -9.89
N ASN A 157 -8.52 -8.15 -10.13
CA ASN A 157 -9.77 -7.88 -10.84
C ASN A 157 -10.97 -8.60 -10.20
N THR A 158 -10.91 -8.84 -8.89
CA THR A 158 -12.03 -9.41 -8.11
C THR A 158 -13.13 -8.37 -7.91
N GLY A 159 -14.33 -8.77 -7.49
CA GLY A 159 -15.45 -7.84 -7.33
C GLY A 159 -16.05 -7.33 -8.64
N ASP A 160 -16.64 -6.13 -8.58
CA ASP A 160 -17.36 -5.49 -9.70
C ASP A 160 -16.45 -4.85 -10.77
N VAL A 161 -15.43 -5.57 -11.22
CA VAL A 161 -14.58 -5.18 -12.36
C VAL A 161 -15.14 -5.80 -13.64
N ARG A 162 -15.66 -4.99 -14.58
CA ARG A 162 -16.28 -5.47 -15.82
C ARG A 162 -15.78 -4.77 -17.10
N PRO A 163 -15.46 -5.52 -18.17
CA PRO A 163 -15.24 -6.96 -18.18
C PRO A 163 -14.05 -7.35 -17.29
N ARG A 164 -14.09 -8.55 -16.72
CA ARG A 164 -13.01 -9.05 -15.86
C ARG A 164 -11.83 -9.51 -16.69
N THR A 165 -10.90 -8.60 -16.93
CA THR A 165 -9.68 -8.84 -17.69
C THR A 165 -8.49 -8.26 -16.94
N GLU A 166 -7.27 -8.63 -17.34
CA GLU A 166 -6.06 -8.00 -16.82
C GLU A 166 -6.01 -6.51 -17.17
N ALA A 167 -6.44 -6.13 -18.38
CA ALA A 167 -6.47 -4.73 -18.81
C ALA A 167 -7.32 -3.84 -17.89
N ASN A 168 -8.38 -4.41 -17.32
CA ASN A 168 -9.29 -3.73 -16.39
C ASN A 168 -8.94 -3.93 -14.92
N ALA A 169 -7.90 -4.70 -14.58
CA ALA A 169 -7.43 -4.81 -13.20
C ALA A 169 -6.90 -3.46 -12.71
N HIS A 170 -7.36 -3.04 -11.53
CA HIS A 170 -7.04 -1.74 -10.94
C HIS A 170 -7.18 -1.80 -9.42
N LEU A 171 -6.64 -0.78 -8.74
CA LEU A 171 -7.02 -0.49 -7.37
C LEU A 171 -8.22 0.46 -7.41
N HIS A 172 -9.34 0.05 -6.82
CA HIS A 172 -10.36 1.01 -6.40
C HIS A 172 -10.06 1.45 -4.97
N LEU A 173 -9.75 2.74 -4.79
CA LEU A 173 -9.45 3.35 -3.51
C LEU A 173 -10.61 4.28 -3.12
N ALA A 174 -11.24 4.00 -1.98
CA ALA A 174 -12.31 4.83 -1.45
C ALA A 174 -11.94 5.35 -0.05
N ILE A 175 -12.29 6.60 0.26
CA ILE A 175 -11.96 7.24 1.54
C ILE A 175 -13.22 7.86 2.14
N PHE A 176 -13.56 7.50 3.38
CA PHE A 176 -14.83 7.84 4.00
C PHE A 176 -14.71 8.35 5.42
N SER A 177 -15.68 9.15 5.86
CA SER A 177 -16.01 9.33 7.28
C SER A 177 -17.48 8.98 7.50
N GLY A 178 -17.79 8.23 8.57
CA GLY A 178 -19.15 7.76 8.83
C GLY A 178 -19.59 6.62 7.90
N PRO A 179 -20.89 6.34 7.77
CA PRO A 179 -21.36 5.13 7.08
C PRO A 179 -21.08 5.13 5.57
N HIS A 180 -20.91 3.95 4.99
CA HIS A 180 -20.70 3.79 3.55
C HIS A 180 -21.92 4.28 2.75
N ARG A 181 -21.71 5.02 1.65
CA ARG A 181 -22.73 5.65 0.78
C ARG A 181 -23.64 6.72 1.42
N THR A 182 -23.63 6.91 2.75
CA THR A 182 -24.45 7.94 3.42
C THR A 182 -23.68 8.90 4.31
N GLY A 183 -22.41 8.62 4.59
CA GLY A 183 -21.49 9.51 5.30
C GLY A 183 -20.85 10.55 4.38
N THR A 184 -19.60 10.89 4.67
CA THR A 184 -18.76 11.74 3.83
C THR A 184 -17.88 10.88 2.92
N VAL A 185 -17.84 11.21 1.63
CA VAL A 185 -16.90 10.62 0.67
C VAL A 185 -15.82 11.67 0.37
N TRP A 186 -14.58 11.32 0.67
CA TRP A 186 -13.42 12.15 0.38
C TRP A 186 -12.85 11.77 -0.98
N ASN A 187 -12.44 12.77 -1.77
CA ASN A 187 -11.81 12.57 -3.07
C ASN A 187 -10.36 12.10 -2.90
N PRO A 188 -10.01 10.84 -3.23
CA PRO A 188 -8.64 10.37 -3.10
C PRO A 188 -7.67 11.17 -3.96
N ALA A 189 -8.10 11.70 -5.11
CA ALA A 189 -7.24 12.47 -6.01
C ALA A 189 -6.60 13.68 -5.32
N TRP A 190 -7.36 14.38 -4.46
CA TRP A 190 -6.87 15.54 -3.73
C TRP A 190 -6.03 15.18 -2.51
N LEU A 191 -6.15 13.95 -2.00
CA LEU A 191 -5.42 13.49 -0.81
C LEU A 191 -4.10 12.82 -1.17
N ILE A 192 -4.07 12.01 -2.23
CA ILE A 192 -2.95 11.10 -2.48
C ILE A 192 -2.13 11.40 -3.74
N GLU A 193 -2.68 12.02 -4.79
CA GLU A 193 -1.94 12.14 -6.06
C GLU A 193 -0.74 13.08 -5.97
N GLY A 194 -0.86 14.15 -5.17
CA GLY A 194 0.26 15.03 -4.82
C GLY A 194 1.09 14.52 -3.63
N ALA A 195 0.63 13.50 -2.91
CA ALA A 195 1.34 12.96 -1.76
C ALA A 195 2.65 12.29 -2.20
N PRO A 196 3.68 12.26 -1.33
CA PRO A 196 4.95 11.64 -1.67
C PRO A 196 4.76 10.17 -2.08
N LEU A 197 5.50 9.76 -3.11
CA LEU A 197 5.76 8.34 -3.34
C LEU A 197 6.45 7.76 -2.09
N PRO A 198 6.33 6.45 -1.83
CA PRO A 198 7.21 5.81 -0.86
C PRO A 198 8.66 6.21 -1.23
N PRO A 199 9.47 6.62 -0.24
CA PRO A 199 10.83 7.03 -0.53
C PRO A 199 11.50 5.92 -1.32
N SER A 200 12.33 6.28 -2.29
CA SER A 200 13.16 5.32 -3.03
C SER A 200 14.07 4.51 -2.10
N SER A 201 14.16 4.88 -0.82
CA SER A 201 14.73 4.06 0.25
C SER A 201 13.94 2.77 0.56
N ALA A 202 12.72 2.59 0.03
CA ALA A 202 12.06 1.29 -0.03
C ALA A 202 12.73 0.34 -1.04
N LEU A 203 13.59 0.86 -1.93
CA LEU A 203 14.55 0.11 -2.75
C LEU A 203 15.95 0.11 -2.15
N GLU A 204 16.22 0.89 -1.10
CA GLU A 204 17.50 0.83 -0.40
C GLU A 204 17.41 -0.22 0.69
N ALA A 205 18.31 -1.18 0.60
CA ALA A 205 18.40 -2.21 1.61
C ALA A 205 18.93 -1.58 2.91
N THR A 206 18.11 -1.61 3.96
CA THR A 206 18.44 -1.17 5.31
C THR A 206 19.23 -2.26 6.03
N PRO A 207 20.08 -1.91 7.00
CA PRO A 207 20.79 -2.90 7.81
C PRO A 207 19.84 -3.83 8.57
N VAL A 208 20.21 -5.10 8.65
CA VAL A 208 19.72 -6.07 9.63
C VAL A 208 20.81 -6.22 10.68
N TYR A 209 20.48 -5.82 11.90
CA TYR A 209 21.35 -5.81 13.06
C TYR A 209 21.38 -7.19 13.71
N ARG A 210 22.57 -7.66 14.08
CA ARG A 210 22.77 -8.94 14.76
C ARG A 210 23.22 -8.72 16.20
N PHE A 211 22.67 -9.51 17.10
CA PHE A 211 23.08 -9.58 18.49
C PHE A 211 23.36 -11.02 18.88
N TRP A 212 24.36 -11.22 19.73
CA TRP A 212 24.65 -12.49 20.38
C TRP A 212 24.22 -12.44 21.85
N SER A 213 23.63 -13.52 22.35
CA SER A 213 23.43 -13.71 23.78
C SER A 213 24.22 -14.90 24.31
N ASN A 214 25.19 -14.64 25.20
CA ASN A 214 25.87 -15.72 25.92
C ASN A 214 24.94 -16.43 26.92
N ARG A 215 23.88 -15.76 27.37
CA ARG A 215 22.88 -16.34 28.28
C ARG A 215 21.97 -17.32 27.56
N TYR A 216 21.50 -16.95 26.37
CA TYR A 216 20.58 -17.78 25.60
C TYR A 216 21.28 -18.67 24.57
N GLN A 217 22.58 -18.49 24.32
CA GLN A 217 23.34 -19.24 23.31
C GLN A 217 22.72 -19.11 21.91
N GLY A 218 22.23 -17.90 21.58
CA GLY A 218 21.49 -17.65 20.35
C GLY A 218 21.64 -16.22 19.82
N HIS A 219 21.26 -16.05 18.56
CA HIS A 219 21.29 -14.76 17.89
C HIS A 219 19.91 -14.11 17.82
N PHE A 220 19.90 -12.78 17.81
CA PHE A 220 18.73 -11.96 17.52
C PHE A 220 19.00 -11.06 16.32
N TYR A 221 17.99 -10.90 15.45
CA TYR A 221 18.08 -10.14 14.21
C TYR A 221 16.94 -9.14 14.13
N THR A 222 17.25 -7.89 13.82
CA THR A 222 16.23 -6.86 13.59
C THR A 222 16.64 -5.89 12.50
N ALA A 223 15.68 -5.50 11.65
CA ALA A 223 15.84 -4.39 10.72
C ALA A 223 15.36 -3.05 11.31
N ASP A 224 14.77 -3.08 12.50
CA ASP A 224 14.26 -1.90 13.20
C ASP A 224 15.40 -1.24 13.99
N LEU A 225 15.69 0.01 13.64
CA LEU A 225 16.72 0.83 14.27
C LEU A 225 16.39 1.11 15.75
N GLU A 226 15.12 1.37 16.05
CA GLU A 226 14.65 1.65 17.40
C GLU A 226 14.69 0.36 18.24
N GLU A 227 14.29 -0.78 17.69
CA GLU A 227 14.40 -2.08 18.38
C GLU A 227 15.86 -2.42 18.71
N ARG A 228 16.78 -2.19 17.76
CA ARG A 228 18.23 -2.34 18.01
C ARG A 228 18.67 -1.49 19.20
N ASP A 229 18.34 -0.19 19.19
CA ASP A 229 18.75 0.74 20.25
C ASP A 229 18.17 0.38 21.60
N LEU A 230 16.89 -0.02 21.62
CA LEU A 230 16.21 -0.48 22.82
C LEU A 230 16.85 -1.75 23.37
N VAL A 231 17.17 -2.74 22.54
CA VAL A 231 17.81 -4.00 22.98
C VAL A 231 19.19 -3.70 23.57
N ALA A 232 20.00 -2.90 22.87
CA ALA A 232 21.34 -2.54 23.30
C ALA A 232 21.33 -1.74 24.63
N ALA A 233 20.40 -0.80 24.78
CA ALA A 233 20.31 0.03 25.97
C ALA A 233 19.67 -0.68 27.18
N ARG A 234 18.63 -1.48 26.95
CA ARG A 234 17.83 -2.08 28.02
C ARG A 234 18.45 -3.36 28.58
N TRP A 235 19.16 -4.12 27.75
CA TRP A 235 19.71 -5.42 28.14
C TRP A 235 21.17 -5.64 27.74
N PRO A 236 22.10 -4.69 28.02
CA PRO A 236 23.49 -4.77 27.56
C PRO A 236 24.27 -5.97 28.15
N GLN A 237 23.86 -6.46 29.33
CA GLN A 237 24.44 -7.66 29.96
C GLN A 237 23.88 -8.98 29.40
N ILE A 238 22.84 -8.96 28.57
CA ILE A 238 22.21 -10.16 27.99
C ILE A 238 22.49 -10.24 26.49
N TRP A 239 22.49 -9.10 25.80
CA TRP A 239 22.64 -9.01 24.35
C TRP A 239 23.84 -8.15 23.98
N SER A 240 24.82 -8.75 23.33
CA SER A 240 25.97 -8.07 22.74
C SER A 240 25.68 -7.73 21.29
N TYR A 241 25.74 -6.45 20.92
CA TYR A 241 25.59 -6.02 19.54
C TYR A 241 26.81 -6.44 18.72
N GLU A 242 26.59 -7.19 17.64
CA GLU A 242 27.64 -7.71 16.75
C GLU A 242 27.78 -6.93 15.44
N GLY A 243 26.95 -5.89 15.24
CA GLY A 243 26.97 -5.08 14.03
C GLY A 243 25.87 -5.43 13.04
N ILE A 244 26.16 -5.19 11.76
CA ILE A 244 25.24 -5.43 10.64
C ILE A 244 25.54 -6.82 10.08
N ALA A 245 24.57 -7.72 10.10
CA ALA A 245 24.73 -9.05 9.51
C ALA A 245 24.57 -9.06 7.99
N TYR A 246 23.62 -8.28 7.49
CA TYR A 246 23.34 -8.08 6.07
C TYR A 246 22.38 -6.91 5.91
N ARG A 247 21.97 -6.61 4.67
CA ARG A 247 20.92 -5.63 4.38
C ARG A 247 19.66 -6.31 3.86
N ALA A 248 18.50 -5.77 4.19
CA ALA A 248 17.19 -6.25 3.76
C ALA A 248 16.25 -5.06 3.54
N PHE A 249 15.00 -5.30 3.14
CA PHE A 249 14.04 -4.22 2.89
C PHE A 249 13.06 -4.11 4.05
N ALA A 250 13.07 -2.99 4.78
CA ALA A 250 12.13 -2.75 5.88
C ALA A 250 10.65 -2.86 5.43
N THR A 251 10.36 -2.50 4.19
CA THR A 251 9.04 -2.61 3.55
C THR A 251 9.11 -3.49 2.30
N SER A 252 7.96 -3.96 1.79
CA SER A 252 7.96 -4.77 0.55
C SER A 252 8.51 -3.96 -0.62
N ALA A 253 9.48 -4.55 -1.32
CA ALA A 253 10.05 -4.05 -2.56
C ALA A 253 9.73 -5.01 -3.73
N PRO A 254 9.82 -4.56 -4.99
CA PRO A 254 9.63 -5.44 -6.15
C PRO A 254 10.50 -6.70 -6.08
N GLY A 255 9.88 -7.86 -6.31
CA GLY A 255 10.57 -9.15 -6.28
C GLY A 255 10.93 -9.68 -4.89
N THR A 256 10.49 -9.01 -3.81
CA THR A 256 10.75 -9.47 -2.44
C THR A 256 9.57 -10.22 -1.83
N VAL A 257 9.88 -11.04 -0.83
CA VAL A 257 8.96 -11.76 0.04
C VAL A 257 9.26 -11.40 1.51
N PRO A 258 8.25 -11.43 2.40
CA PRO A 258 8.44 -11.16 3.82
C PRO A 258 9.22 -12.28 4.51
N VAL A 259 10.01 -11.91 5.52
CA VAL A 259 10.57 -12.79 6.55
C VAL A 259 9.70 -12.68 7.79
N PHE A 260 9.14 -13.81 8.20
CA PHE A 260 8.27 -13.98 9.35
C PHE A 260 9.09 -14.24 10.60
N ARG A 261 8.81 -13.51 11.68
CA ARG A 261 9.47 -13.66 12.98
C ARG A 261 8.55 -14.34 13.99
N PHE A 262 9.13 -15.24 14.76
CA PHE A 262 8.46 -15.95 15.84
C PHE A 262 9.30 -15.88 17.11
N TRP A 263 8.64 -15.79 18.26
CA TRP A 263 9.25 -15.88 19.57
C TRP A 263 8.86 -17.18 20.28
N SER A 264 9.81 -17.83 20.93
CA SER A 264 9.53 -18.94 21.85
C SER A 264 10.00 -18.63 23.25
N ALA A 265 9.07 -18.51 24.20
CA ALA A 265 9.39 -18.40 25.62
C ALA A 265 10.00 -19.70 26.17
N LEU A 266 9.71 -20.85 25.54
CA LEU A 266 10.28 -22.15 25.93
C LEU A 266 11.78 -22.23 25.57
N TYR A 267 12.14 -21.74 24.38
CA TYR A 267 13.53 -21.78 23.91
C TYR A 267 14.29 -20.48 24.16
N ASN A 268 13.63 -19.42 24.65
CA ASN A 268 14.21 -18.07 24.80
C ASN A 268 14.87 -17.56 23.51
N GLY A 269 14.22 -17.80 22.36
CA GLY A 269 14.81 -17.54 21.06
C GLY A 269 13.82 -17.15 20.00
N HIS A 270 14.36 -16.58 18.94
CA HIS A 270 13.60 -16.22 17.75
C HIS A 270 13.81 -17.23 16.62
N PHE A 271 12.78 -17.39 15.81
CA PHE A 271 12.81 -18.16 14.57
C PHE A 271 12.37 -17.25 13.41
N TYR A 272 13.07 -17.38 12.27
CA TYR A 272 12.85 -16.57 11.09
C TYR A 272 12.67 -17.45 9.85
N THR A 273 11.66 -17.16 9.05
CA THR A 273 11.45 -17.86 7.78
C THR A 273 10.88 -16.94 6.70
N ALA A 274 11.38 -17.08 5.47
CA ALA A 274 10.79 -16.45 4.28
C ALA A 274 9.75 -17.37 3.59
N ASP A 275 9.61 -18.62 4.03
CA ASP A 275 8.65 -19.58 3.49
C ASP A 275 7.29 -19.42 4.19
N ALA A 276 6.29 -18.96 3.43
CA ALA A 276 4.93 -18.80 3.91
C ALA A 276 4.30 -20.14 4.35
N THR A 277 4.68 -21.25 3.73
CA THR A 277 4.21 -22.60 4.10
C THR A 277 4.79 -23.02 5.44
N GLU A 278 6.09 -22.75 5.68
CA GLU A 278 6.73 -23.01 6.98
C GLU A 278 6.09 -22.16 8.07
N ARG A 279 5.87 -20.86 7.81
CA ARG A 279 5.11 -19.97 8.70
C ARG A 279 3.76 -20.56 9.06
N ASP A 280 2.95 -20.94 8.06
CA ASP A 280 1.60 -21.45 8.28
C ASP A 280 1.60 -22.76 9.08
N ASN A 281 2.58 -23.64 8.84
CA ASN A 281 2.74 -24.87 9.59
C ASN A 281 3.12 -24.62 11.05
N VAL A 282 4.04 -23.66 11.33
CA VAL A 282 4.42 -23.29 12.70
C VAL A 282 3.23 -22.71 13.45
N ILE A 283 2.46 -21.81 12.81
CA ILE A 283 1.25 -21.23 13.40
C ILE A 283 0.21 -22.33 13.67
N ALA A 284 -0.09 -23.19 12.68
CA ALA A 284 -1.16 -24.16 12.80
C ALA A 284 -0.85 -25.27 13.80
N ARG A 285 0.40 -25.73 13.86
CA ARG A 285 0.77 -26.91 14.64
C ARG A 285 1.31 -26.53 16.01
N TRP A 286 2.11 -25.46 16.09
CA TRP A 286 3.00 -25.20 17.23
C TRP A 286 2.75 -23.82 17.88
N ALA A 287 1.55 -23.26 17.76
CA ALA A 287 1.17 -21.96 18.34
C ALA A 287 1.42 -21.83 19.86
N GLY A 288 1.40 -22.95 20.61
CA GLY A 288 1.72 -22.95 22.05
C GLY A 288 3.22 -22.85 22.37
N ILE A 289 4.09 -23.05 21.37
CA ILE A 289 5.55 -23.03 21.52
C ILE A 289 6.14 -21.80 20.84
N TRP A 290 5.58 -21.40 19.69
CA TRP A 290 6.04 -20.30 18.86
C TRP A 290 4.92 -19.26 18.69
N ALA A 291 5.10 -18.10 19.31
CA ALA A 291 4.26 -16.94 19.10
C ALA A 291 4.67 -16.23 17.81
N TYR A 292 3.75 -16.06 16.87
CA TYR A 292 3.99 -15.30 15.65
C TYR A 292 4.02 -13.79 15.96
N GLU A 293 5.12 -13.13 15.59
CA GLU A 293 5.34 -11.70 15.86
C GLU A 293 5.13 -10.81 14.64
N GLY A 294 4.89 -11.41 13.46
CA GLY A 294 4.66 -10.68 12.21
C GLY A 294 5.84 -10.72 11.24
N VAL A 295 5.89 -9.74 10.35
CA VAL A 295 6.95 -9.57 9.36
C VAL A 295 8.08 -8.75 9.98
N ALA A 296 9.30 -9.29 9.99
CA ALA A 296 10.49 -8.59 10.49
C ALA A 296 11.12 -7.67 9.43
N PHE A 297 11.23 -8.17 8.19
CA PHE A 297 11.77 -7.44 7.03
C PHE A 297 11.44 -8.23 5.76
N ASN A 298 11.79 -7.72 4.58
CA ASN A 298 11.56 -8.33 3.28
C ASN A 298 12.90 -8.64 2.60
N VAL A 299 12.95 -9.74 1.86
CA VAL A 299 14.15 -10.30 1.23
C VAL A 299 13.80 -10.82 -0.16
N TYR A 300 14.79 -11.12 -0.98
CA TYR A 300 14.53 -11.82 -2.24
C TYR A 300 14.31 -13.32 -1.97
N PRO A 301 13.39 -13.99 -2.68
CA PRO A 301 13.27 -15.44 -2.65
C PRO A 301 14.60 -16.15 -2.97
N THR A 302 14.76 -17.38 -2.49
CA THR A 302 15.98 -18.19 -2.70
C THR A 302 16.31 -18.40 -4.17
N ASP A 303 15.29 -18.49 -5.03
CA ASP A 303 15.39 -18.65 -6.48
C ASP A 303 15.37 -17.32 -7.26
N SER A 304 15.46 -16.18 -6.56
CA SER A 304 15.39 -14.86 -7.20
C SER A 304 16.49 -14.66 -8.26
N PRO A 305 16.14 -14.16 -9.46
CA PRO A 305 17.10 -13.88 -10.53
C PRO A 305 17.80 -12.52 -10.36
N VAL A 306 17.51 -11.77 -9.29
CA VAL A 306 18.07 -10.43 -9.07
C VAL A 306 19.59 -10.52 -8.92
N PRO A 307 20.38 -9.84 -9.80
CA PRO A 307 21.83 -9.87 -9.73
C PRO A 307 22.35 -9.16 -8.47
N ASN A 308 23.64 -9.37 -8.14
CA ASN A 308 24.30 -8.75 -6.98
C ASN A 308 23.62 -9.06 -5.64
N THR A 309 23.13 -10.30 -5.49
CA THR A 309 22.56 -10.81 -4.25
C THR A 309 23.31 -12.06 -3.79
N VAL A 310 23.46 -12.22 -2.48
CA VAL A 310 24.02 -13.41 -1.83
C VAL A 310 22.92 -14.18 -1.10
N THR A 311 23.16 -15.46 -0.88
CA THR A 311 22.23 -16.34 -0.18
C THR A 311 22.52 -16.36 1.31
N VAL A 312 21.49 -16.17 2.12
CA VAL A 312 21.55 -16.38 3.57
C VAL A 312 21.42 -17.88 3.85
N ALA A 313 22.45 -18.44 4.46
CA ALA A 313 22.49 -19.80 4.97
C ALA A 313 21.69 -19.91 6.27
N ARG A 314 20.97 -21.02 6.45
CA ARG A 314 20.27 -21.36 7.69
C ARG A 314 20.85 -22.61 8.31
N PHE A 315 20.98 -22.59 9.63
CA PHE A 315 21.46 -23.71 10.44
C PHE A 315 20.52 -23.95 11.60
N TRP A 316 20.42 -25.21 12.02
CA TRP A 316 19.77 -25.62 13.26
C TRP A 316 20.77 -26.25 14.22
N SER A 317 20.70 -25.90 15.51
CA SER A 317 21.45 -26.58 16.55
C SER A 317 20.50 -27.34 17.49
N PRO A 318 20.53 -28.68 17.54
CA PRO A 318 19.75 -29.44 18.51
C PRO A 318 20.16 -29.18 19.97
N SER A 319 21.45 -28.91 20.20
CA SER A 319 22.00 -28.65 21.54
C SER A 319 21.70 -27.23 22.02
N ALA A 320 21.82 -26.22 21.15
CA ALA A 320 21.46 -24.84 21.50
C ALA A 320 19.95 -24.58 21.39
N ARG A 321 19.20 -25.40 20.64
CA ARG A 321 17.77 -25.22 20.31
C ARG A 321 17.48 -23.88 19.61
N HIS A 322 18.42 -23.43 18.78
CA HIS A 322 18.35 -22.16 18.06
C HIS A 322 18.70 -22.34 16.58
N HIS A 323 18.15 -21.43 15.78
CA HIS A 323 18.58 -21.26 14.40
C HIS A 323 19.70 -20.22 14.33
N PHE A 324 20.58 -20.38 13.35
CA PHE A 324 21.61 -19.41 13.01
C PHE A 324 21.51 -19.05 11.52
N TYR A 325 21.70 -17.76 11.22
CA TYR A 325 21.58 -17.21 9.87
C TYR A 325 22.80 -16.37 9.52
N THR A 326 23.38 -16.61 8.35
CA THR A 326 24.50 -15.82 7.86
C THR A 326 24.48 -15.63 6.35
N ALA A 327 24.81 -14.41 5.92
CA ALA A 327 25.02 -14.07 4.51
C ALA A 327 26.48 -14.22 4.08
N SER A 328 27.42 -14.37 5.02
CA SER A 328 28.86 -14.56 4.74
C SER A 328 29.10 -16.02 4.37
N ALA A 329 29.69 -16.25 3.20
CA ALA A 329 30.05 -17.59 2.75
C ALA A 329 31.14 -18.19 3.65
N GLU A 330 32.03 -17.35 4.15
CA GLU A 330 33.17 -17.71 4.99
C GLU A 330 32.71 -18.05 6.41
N GLU A 331 31.75 -17.30 6.97
CA GLU A 331 31.13 -17.66 8.25
C GLU A 331 30.36 -18.98 8.13
N ARG A 332 29.59 -19.16 7.04
CA ARG A 332 28.91 -20.43 6.74
C ARG A 332 29.91 -21.59 6.68
N ASP A 333 30.97 -21.46 5.89
CA ASP A 333 31.93 -22.54 5.66
C ASP A 333 32.76 -22.84 6.93
N ARG A 334 33.08 -21.81 7.72
CA ARG A 334 33.69 -21.99 9.05
C ARG A 334 32.77 -22.72 10.00
N VAL A 335 31.47 -22.40 10.04
CA VAL A 335 30.51 -23.09 10.92
C VAL A 335 30.39 -24.57 10.55
N ILE A 336 30.24 -24.87 9.26
CA ILE A 336 30.19 -26.24 8.73
C ILE A 336 31.44 -27.02 9.12
N THR A 337 32.62 -26.41 8.97
CA THR A 337 33.90 -27.11 9.17
C THR A 337 34.28 -27.26 10.64
N ARG A 338 34.05 -26.21 11.44
CA ARG A 338 34.55 -26.12 12.82
C ARG A 338 33.62 -26.76 13.83
N TRP A 339 32.31 -26.77 13.57
CA TRP A 339 31.29 -27.22 14.51
C TRP A 339 30.21 -28.14 13.87
N PRO A 340 30.61 -29.18 13.13
CA PRO A 340 29.66 -30.05 12.41
C PRO A 340 28.70 -30.81 13.34
N ASP A 341 29.12 -31.11 14.57
CA ASP A 341 28.30 -31.81 15.57
C ASP A 341 27.35 -30.88 16.34
N VAL A 342 27.52 -29.56 16.20
CA VAL A 342 26.73 -28.54 16.92
C VAL A 342 25.71 -27.88 16.00
N TRP A 343 26.10 -27.60 14.75
CA TRP A 343 25.30 -26.87 13.78
C TRP A 343 25.04 -27.73 12.55
N GLN A 344 23.78 -28.05 12.32
CA GLN A 344 23.32 -28.74 11.12
C GLN A 344 22.98 -27.69 10.07
N TYR A 345 23.66 -27.75 8.92
CA TYR A 345 23.37 -26.88 7.79
C TYR A 345 22.06 -27.32 7.13
N GLU A 346 21.05 -26.46 7.18
CA GLU A 346 19.74 -26.74 6.59
C GLU A 346 19.64 -26.28 5.12
N GLY A 347 20.60 -25.48 4.66
CA GLY A 347 20.68 -25.02 3.29
C GLY A 347 20.38 -23.53 3.10
N PRO A 348 20.11 -23.12 1.86
CA PRO A 348 19.81 -21.74 1.51
C PRO A 348 18.39 -21.34 1.96
N SER A 349 18.24 -20.19 2.61
CA SER A 349 16.95 -19.74 3.15
C SER A 349 16.27 -18.64 2.35
N PHE A 350 17.01 -17.58 2.00
CA PHE A 350 16.56 -16.46 1.18
C PHE A 350 17.78 -15.67 0.66
N ARG A 351 17.56 -14.68 -0.21
CA ARG A 351 18.62 -13.85 -0.78
C ARG A 351 18.55 -12.40 -0.31
N VAL A 352 19.72 -11.80 -0.11
CA VAL A 352 19.89 -10.42 0.32
C VAL A 352 20.89 -9.69 -0.59
N PRO A 353 20.84 -8.37 -0.72
CA PRO A 353 21.86 -7.61 -1.44
C PRO A 353 23.27 -7.92 -0.95
N ALA A 354 24.21 -8.09 -1.89
CA ALA A 354 25.61 -8.42 -1.58
C ALA A 354 26.39 -7.25 -0.94
N THR A 355 25.85 -6.04 -1.00
CA THR A 355 26.52 -4.83 -0.52
C THR A 355 26.73 -4.87 1.00
N GLY A 356 27.99 -4.75 1.42
CA GLY A 356 28.35 -4.69 2.84
C GLY A 356 28.42 -6.06 3.52
N ILE A 357 28.44 -7.16 2.75
CA ILE A 357 28.78 -8.49 3.25
C ILE A 357 30.29 -8.65 3.16
N GLU A 358 30.96 -8.82 4.29
CA GLU A 358 32.38 -9.15 4.32
C GLU A 358 32.57 -10.59 3.82
N THR A 359 33.45 -10.74 2.82
CA THR A 359 34.01 -12.02 2.36
C THR A 359 35.27 -12.32 3.16
#